data_AF-A0A524NYF7-F1
#
_entry.id   AF-A0A524NYF7-F1
#
_cell.length_a   1.000
_cell.length_b   1.000
_cell.length_c   1.000
_cell.angle_alpha   90.00
_cell.angle_beta   90.00
_cell.angle_gamma   90.00
#
_symmetry.space_group_name_H-M   'P 1'
#
loop_
_entity.id
_entity.type
_entity.pdbx_description
1 polymer ?
#
loop_
_entity_poly.entity_id
_entity_poly.type
_entity_poly.pdbx_seq_one_letter_code
_entity_poly.pdbx_strand_id
1 'polypeptide(L)'
;MKTFIFIAFVLLVANTDKCISPLTAQERFHHIIDFVELPAELNIPGDSACFIEFREQWTFLAKGGLIKEVTGQEFSCSSEFPLPDGVARINDISYEFMLLDPHLAESGNKAFSGPDSMDNYTRKLQADLIELIQTHAPISPRYDPRKQLLSVYFHEEWIINPDSMEILKKVSAITPVIWQRRQTVEGKSIDEGDSGLPVYYKTPLQKIFLRHP
;
A
#
# COMPACT_ATOMS: atom_id res chain seq x y z
N MET A 1 56.93 -48.12 -14.94
CA MET A 1 57.21 -46.75 -14.44
C MET A 1 56.55 -45.77 -15.38
N LYS A 2 55.92 -44.71 -14.83
CA LYS A 2 54.71 -44.05 -15.34
C LYS A 2 54.92 -43.17 -16.59
N THR A 3 54.05 -43.37 -17.56
CA THR A 3 53.77 -42.50 -18.72
C THR A 3 53.04 -41.24 -18.24
N PHE A 4 53.51 -40.05 -18.61
CA PHE A 4 52.77 -38.80 -18.41
C PHE A 4 52.37 -38.24 -19.77
N ILE A 5 51.05 -38.15 -19.98
CA ILE A 5 50.42 -37.47 -21.11
C ILE A 5 50.17 -36.02 -20.67
N PHE A 6 50.72 -35.05 -21.40
CA PHE A 6 50.37 -33.65 -21.27
C PHE A 6 49.07 -33.39 -22.03
N ILE A 7 47.98 -33.08 -21.32
CA ILE A 7 46.75 -32.55 -21.92
C ILE A 7 46.83 -31.02 -21.79
N ALA A 8 46.93 -30.34 -22.93
CA ALA A 8 46.76 -28.91 -23.03
C ALA A 8 45.27 -28.57 -22.92
N PHE A 9 44.85 -27.91 -21.83
CA PHE A 9 43.55 -27.27 -21.75
C PHE A 9 43.68 -25.83 -22.25
N VAL A 10 43.20 -25.59 -23.47
CA VAL A 10 42.91 -24.24 -23.97
C VAL A 10 41.54 -23.86 -23.41
N LEU A 11 41.53 -23.04 -22.36
CA LEU A 11 40.31 -22.42 -21.86
C LEU A 11 39.98 -21.23 -22.77
N LEU A 12 39.09 -21.46 -23.74
CA LEU A 12 38.33 -20.41 -24.40
C LEU A 12 37.39 -19.80 -23.35
N VAL A 13 37.81 -18.68 -22.75
CA VAL A 13 36.89 -17.81 -22.02
C VAL A 13 36.00 -17.15 -23.07
N ALA A 14 34.85 -17.76 -23.31
CA ALA A 14 33.75 -17.06 -23.95
C ALA A 14 33.29 -15.97 -22.97
N ASN A 15 33.77 -14.74 -23.19
CA ASN A 15 33.12 -13.54 -22.67
C ASN A 15 31.71 -13.52 -23.27
N THR A 16 30.77 -14.12 -22.54
CA THR A 16 29.37 -13.78 -22.69
C THR A 16 29.21 -12.43 -22.00
N ASP A 17 29.48 -11.37 -22.76
CA ASP A 17 28.88 -10.08 -22.52
C ASP A 17 27.36 -10.27 -22.61
N LYS A 18 26.78 -10.75 -21.51
CA LYS A 18 25.39 -10.49 -21.22
C LYS A 18 25.33 -8.99 -21.01
N CYS A 19 25.06 -8.30 -22.11
CA CYS A 19 24.38 -7.02 -22.09
C CYS A 19 23.12 -7.22 -21.23
N ILE A 20 23.26 -7.00 -19.93
CA ILE A 20 22.14 -6.76 -19.04
C ILE A 20 21.68 -5.38 -19.47
N SER A 21 20.77 -5.34 -20.44
CA SER A 21 19.97 -4.14 -20.66
C SER A 21 19.42 -3.76 -19.28
N PRO A 22 19.64 -2.52 -18.79
CA PRO A 22 19.00 -2.12 -17.56
C PRO A 22 17.50 -2.33 -17.79
N LEU A 23 16.85 -3.14 -16.95
CA LEU A 23 15.40 -3.09 -16.85
C LEU A 23 15.08 -1.62 -16.62
N THR A 24 14.58 -0.94 -17.65
CA THR A 24 13.91 0.34 -17.46
C THR A 24 12.76 0.01 -16.53
N ALA A 25 12.94 0.36 -15.25
CA ALA A 25 11.94 0.14 -14.23
C ALA A 25 10.65 0.82 -14.73
N GLN A 26 9.68 0.01 -15.11
CA GLN A 26 8.45 0.47 -15.72
C GLN A 26 7.58 1.05 -14.62
N GLU A 27 6.98 2.21 -14.86
CA GLU A 27 5.97 2.76 -13.98
C GLU A 27 4.76 1.84 -13.95
N ARG A 28 4.17 1.67 -12.76
CA ARG A 28 3.00 0.80 -12.55
C ARG A 28 1.84 1.62 -12.03
N PHE A 29 0.64 1.28 -12.49
CA PHE A 29 -0.57 2.08 -12.27
C PHE A 29 -1.67 1.23 -11.64
N HIS A 30 -2.39 1.81 -10.68
CA HIS A 30 -3.56 1.20 -10.03
C HIS A 30 -4.69 2.22 -9.93
N HIS A 31 -5.92 1.83 -10.27
CA HIS A 31 -7.12 2.61 -10.01
C HIS A 31 -7.75 2.18 -8.67
N ILE A 32 -7.85 3.10 -7.72
CA ILE A 32 -8.25 2.82 -6.34
C ILE A 32 -9.52 3.61 -6.02
N ILE A 33 -10.46 2.97 -5.33
CA ILE A 33 -11.54 3.65 -4.63
C ILE A 33 -11.15 3.62 -3.15
N ASP A 34 -10.94 4.79 -2.56
CA ASP A 34 -10.46 4.96 -1.20
C ASP A 34 -11.47 5.76 -0.38
N PHE A 35 -11.78 5.28 0.83
CA PHE A 35 -12.73 5.94 1.73
C PHE A 35 -11.95 6.52 2.90
N VAL A 36 -11.98 7.84 3.03
CA VAL A 36 -11.22 8.55 4.06
C VAL A 36 -12.19 9.30 4.96
N GLU A 37 -12.09 9.05 6.27
CA GLU A 37 -12.72 9.90 7.28
C GLU A 37 -12.19 11.32 7.15
N LEU A 38 -13.09 12.30 7.14
CA LEU A 38 -12.67 13.68 7.03
C LEU A 38 -11.72 14.06 8.18
N PRO A 39 -10.61 14.76 7.88
CA PRO A 39 -9.77 15.38 8.91
C PRO A 39 -10.61 16.26 9.83
N ALA A 40 -10.21 16.38 11.10
CA ALA A 40 -10.93 17.17 12.10
C ALA A 40 -11.09 18.65 11.68
N GLU A 41 -10.14 19.17 10.90
CA GLU A 41 -10.15 20.52 10.32
C GLU A 41 -11.29 20.75 9.33
N LEU A 42 -11.82 19.67 8.75
CA LEU A 42 -12.92 19.68 7.78
C LEU A 42 -14.22 19.11 8.35
N ASN A 43 -14.20 18.58 9.57
CA ASN A 43 -15.40 18.08 10.22
C ASN A 43 -16.22 19.22 10.81
N ILE A 44 -17.52 19.22 10.50
CA ILE A 44 -18.48 20.10 11.16
C ILE A 44 -18.66 19.61 12.61
N PRO A 45 -18.50 20.48 13.62
CA PRO A 45 -18.70 20.08 15.01
C PRO A 45 -20.08 19.46 15.24
N GLY A 46 -20.10 18.20 15.67
CA GLY A 46 -21.33 17.46 15.99
C GLY A 46 -21.83 16.51 14.90
N ASP A 47 -21.22 16.47 13.71
CA ASP A 47 -21.49 15.46 12.69
C ASP A 47 -20.45 14.34 12.82
N SER A 48 -20.87 13.14 13.23
CA SER A 48 -19.95 12.09 13.70
C SER A 48 -19.52 11.09 12.62
N ALA A 49 -19.79 11.34 11.33
CA ALA A 49 -19.57 10.32 10.31
C ALA A 49 -19.48 10.87 8.87
N CYS A 50 -18.71 11.93 8.61
CA CYS A 50 -18.47 12.32 7.22
C CYS A 50 -17.22 11.64 6.62
N PHE A 51 -17.41 11.06 5.44
CA PHE A 51 -16.37 10.39 4.67
C PHE A 51 -16.29 11.00 3.27
N ILE A 52 -15.08 11.00 2.71
CA ILE A 52 -14.86 11.24 1.28
C ILE A 52 -14.51 9.91 0.62
N GLU A 53 -15.25 9.56 -0.42
CA GLU A 53 -14.82 8.56 -1.40
C GLU A 53 -13.93 9.25 -2.44
N PHE A 54 -12.70 8.79 -2.60
CA PHE A 54 -11.78 9.20 -3.64
C PHE A 54 -11.66 8.12 -4.71
N ARG A 55 -11.80 8.52 -5.97
CA ARG A 55 -11.46 7.71 -7.15
C ARG A 55 -10.09 8.14 -7.62
N GLU A 56 -9.08 7.32 -7.40
CA GLU A 56 -7.67 7.70 -7.55
C GLU A 56 -6.93 6.83 -8.58
N GLN A 57 -5.92 7.40 -9.21
CA GLN A 57 -4.90 6.66 -9.95
C GLN A 57 -3.57 6.76 -9.20
N TRP A 58 -3.04 5.62 -8.77
CA TRP A 58 -1.77 5.50 -8.08
C TRP A 58 -0.68 5.10 -9.05
N THR A 59 0.39 5.88 -9.11
CA THR A 59 1.56 5.62 -9.95
C THR A 59 2.78 5.34 -9.10
N PHE A 60 3.28 4.11 -9.19
CA PHE A 60 4.53 3.69 -8.56
C PHE A 60 5.70 4.01 -9.48
N LEU A 61 6.54 4.96 -9.06
CA LEU A 61 7.67 5.43 -9.85
C LEU A 61 8.85 4.47 -9.73
N ALA A 62 9.57 4.31 -10.83
CA ALA A 62 10.82 3.56 -10.95
C ALA A 62 11.86 3.85 -9.85
N LYS A 63 11.90 5.09 -9.34
CA LYS A 63 12.87 5.57 -8.35
C LYS A 63 12.37 5.42 -6.90
N GLY A 64 11.30 4.66 -6.68
CA GLY A 64 10.69 4.50 -5.35
C GLY A 64 9.80 5.69 -4.96
N GLY A 65 8.99 6.21 -5.88
CA GLY A 65 8.00 7.23 -5.56
C GLY A 65 6.58 6.68 -5.66
N LEU A 66 5.63 7.38 -5.05
CA LEU A 66 4.21 7.14 -5.23
C LEU A 66 3.54 8.48 -5.52
N ILE A 67 2.83 8.56 -6.65
CA ILE A 67 1.95 9.67 -6.99
C ILE A 67 0.52 9.16 -6.87
N LYS A 68 -0.35 9.93 -6.21
CA LYS A 68 -1.79 9.69 -6.19
C LYS A 68 -2.48 10.84 -6.90
N GLU A 69 -3.15 10.54 -8.00
CA GLU A 69 -3.94 11.49 -8.75
C GLU A 69 -5.42 11.26 -8.45
N VAL A 70 -6.10 12.27 -7.91
CA VAL A 70 -7.55 12.20 -7.67
C VAL A 70 -8.26 12.47 -8.99
N THR A 71 -8.98 11.46 -9.50
CA THR A 71 -9.75 11.53 -10.75
C THR A 71 -11.24 11.80 -10.52
N GLY A 72 -11.70 11.66 -9.28
CA GLY A 72 -13.04 12.01 -8.86
C GLY A 72 -13.18 11.86 -7.35
N GLN A 73 -14.21 12.48 -6.80
CA GLN A 73 -14.50 12.39 -5.36
C GLN A 73 -15.99 12.54 -5.09
N GLU A 74 -16.45 11.98 -3.98
CA GLU A 74 -17.83 12.05 -3.54
C GLU A 74 -17.88 12.19 -2.01
N PHE A 75 -18.67 13.15 -1.52
CA PHE A 75 -18.79 13.42 -0.09
C PHE A 75 -20.04 12.73 0.44
N SER A 76 -19.87 11.94 1.50
CA SER A 76 -20.96 11.36 2.26
C SER A 76 -21.01 12.05 3.62
N CYS A 77 -21.55 13.27 3.63
CA CYS A 77 -21.83 14.03 4.86
C CYS A 77 -23.36 14.14 5.04
N SER A 78 -23.83 14.24 6.29
CA SER A 78 -25.25 14.54 6.56
C SER A 78 -25.58 16.03 6.34
N SER A 79 -24.55 16.87 6.39
CA SER A 79 -24.59 18.32 6.22
C SER A 79 -23.76 18.76 5.01
N GLU A 80 -24.00 19.97 4.49
CA GLU A 80 -23.19 20.50 3.38
C GLU A 80 -21.70 20.58 3.79
N PHE A 81 -20.82 20.06 2.94
CA PHE A 81 -19.39 20.05 3.20
C PHE A 81 -18.87 21.49 3.31
N PRO A 82 -18.25 21.89 4.45
CA PRO A 82 -17.81 23.26 4.64
C PRO A 82 -16.58 23.52 3.78
N LEU A 83 -16.75 24.27 2.69
CA LEU A 83 -15.62 24.66 1.85
C LEU A 83 -14.87 25.84 2.47
N PRO A 84 -13.54 25.82 2.47
CA PRO A 84 -12.74 26.95 2.92
C PRO A 84 -12.85 28.14 1.97
N ASP A 85 -12.72 29.35 2.52
CA ASP A 85 -12.63 30.58 1.73
C ASP A 85 -11.26 30.64 1.02
N GLY A 86 -11.23 30.13 -0.21
CA GLY A 86 -10.02 30.06 -1.04
C GLY A 86 -9.23 28.75 -0.89
N VAL A 87 -8.10 28.67 -1.59
CA VAL A 87 -7.27 27.45 -1.62
C VAL A 87 -6.78 27.13 -0.21
N ALA A 88 -7.23 25.99 0.32
CA ALA A 88 -6.80 25.50 1.61
C ALA A 88 -5.69 24.47 1.46
N ARG A 89 -4.73 24.53 2.38
CA ARG A 89 -3.69 23.52 2.53
C ARG A 89 -3.81 22.87 3.89
N ILE A 90 -4.03 21.57 3.89
CA ILE A 90 -4.11 20.76 5.10
C ILE A 90 -2.88 19.87 5.12
N ASN A 91 -2.05 20.06 6.13
CA ASN A 91 -0.80 19.31 6.30
C ASN A 91 -1.02 18.18 7.30
N ASP A 92 -0.06 17.27 7.35
CA ASP A 92 0.01 16.19 8.37
C ASP A 92 -1.22 15.27 8.38
N ILE A 93 -1.89 15.11 7.23
CA ILE A 93 -2.98 14.15 7.10
C ILE A 93 -2.38 12.75 7.17
N SER A 94 -2.87 11.95 8.11
CA SER A 94 -2.45 10.56 8.26
C SER A 94 -3.67 9.65 8.39
N TYR A 95 -3.82 8.72 7.46
CA TYR A 95 -4.91 7.75 7.46
C TYR A 95 -4.42 6.35 7.04
N GLU A 96 -5.08 5.30 7.55
CA GLU A 96 -4.76 3.91 7.24
C GLU A 96 -5.53 3.47 5.99
N PHE A 97 -4.81 3.14 4.92
CA PHE A 97 -5.38 2.45 3.77
C PHE A 97 -5.30 0.93 3.99
N MET A 98 -6.45 0.28 3.87
CA MET A 98 -6.62 -1.16 4.11
C MET A 98 -6.54 -1.93 2.79
N LEU A 99 -5.59 -2.86 2.68
CA LEU A 99 -5.50 -3.78 1.54
C LEU A 99 -6.44 -4.97 1.72
N LEU A 100 -6.55 -5.48 2.95
CA LEU A 100 -7.48 -6.55 3.29
C LEU A 100 -8.73 -5.92 3.88
N ASP A 101 -9.86 -6.10 3.22
CA ASP A 101 -11.16 -6.00 3.88
C ASP A 101 -11.57 -7.42 4.34
N PRO A 102 -11.38 -7.76 5.63
CA PRO A 102 -11.67 -9.10 6.15
C PRO A 102 -13.15 -9.49 6.04
N HIS A 103 -14.06 -8.55 5.72
CA HIS A 103 -15.50 -8.81 5.60
C HIS A 103 -15.92 -9.38 4.24
N LEU A 104 -15.03 -9.41 3.24
CA LEU A 104 -15.41 -9.83 1.89
C LEU A 104 -15.62 -11.35 1.73
N ALA A 105 -15.18 -12.18 2.68
CA ALA A 105 -15.50 -13.61 2.66
C ALA A 105 -17.01 -13.88 2.86
N GLU A 106 -17.70 -13.04 3.61
CA GLU A 106 -19.16 -13.15 3.85
C GLU A 106 -20.00 -12.47 2.77
N SER A 107 -19.37 -11.68 1.89
CA SER A 107 -20.03 -11.02 0.75
C SER A 107 -20.55 -11.98 -0.33
N GLY A 108 -20.21 -13.28 -0.24
CA GLY A 108 -20.56 -14.29 -1.25
C GLY A 108 -19.71 -14.21 -2.53
N ASN A 109 -18.69 -13.35 -2.57
CA ASN A 109 -17.78 -13.21 -3.71
C ASN A 109 -16.77 -14.37 -3.77
N LYS A 110 -16.93 -15.24 -4.78
CA LYS A 110 -16.08 -16.42 -5.02
C LYS A 110 -14.60 -16.10 -5.31
N ALA A 111 -14.25 -14.84 -5.57
CA ALA A 111 -12.85 -14.42 -5.73
C ALA A 111 -12.04 -14.54 -4.42
N PHE A 112 -12.73 -14.64 -3.27
CA PHE A 112 -12.12 -14.73 -1.96
C PHE A 112 -12.27 -16.15 -1.41
N SER A 113 -11.19 -16.93 -1.47
CA SER A 113 -11.17 -18.34 -1.04
C SER A 113 -11.15 -18.53 0.49
N GLY A 114 -11.24 -17.44 1.26
CA GLY A 114 -11.26 -17.46 2.73
C GLY A 114 -11.12 -16.07 3.35
N PRO A 115 -11.25 -15.96 4.68
CA PRO A 115 -11.26 -14.69 5.42
C PRO A 115 -9.98 -13.85 5.28
N ASP A 116 -8.87 -14.47 4.87
CA ASP A 116 -7.56 -13.82 4.70
C ASP A 116 -7.11 -13.77 3.24
N SER A 117 -8.06 -13.87 2.31
CA SER A 117 -7.75 -13.87 0.88
C SER A 117 -7.84 -12.46 0.30
N MET A 118 -6.96 -12.17 -0.67
CA MET A 118 -7.01 -11.00 -1.52
C MET A 118 -7.29 -11.44 -2.95
N ASP A 119 -8.03 -10.65 -3.70
CA ASP A 119 -8.13 -10.84 -5.15
C ASP A 119 -6.78 -10.58 -5.84
N ASN A 120 -6.68 -10.89 -7.13
CA ASN A 120 -5.43 -10.72 -7.88
C ASN A 120 -5.01 -9.26 -8.07
N TYR A 121 -5.95 -8.33 -8.10
CA TYR A 121 -5.68 -6.90 -8.26
C TYR A 121 -5.05 -6.35 -6.98
N THR A 122 -5.69 -6.60 -5.83
CA THR A 122 -5.22 -6.24 -4.50
C THR A 122 -3.85 -6.86 -4.20
N ARG A 123 -3.60 -8.11 -4.62
CA ARG A 123 -2.26 -8.74 -4.52
C ARG A 123 -1.19 -8.02 -5.33
N LYS A 124 -1.53 -7.51 -6.52
CA LYS A 124 -0.58 -6.72 -7.34
C LYS A 124 -0.27 -5.38 -6.68
N LEU A 125 -1.30 -4.69 -6.16
CA LEU A 125 -1.13 -3.47 -5.40
C LEU A 125 -0.24 -3.70 -4.16
N GLN A 126 -0.49 -4.77 -3.41
CA GLN A 126 0.35 -5.18 -2.28
C GLN A 126 1.79 -5.42 -2.73
N ALA A 127 2.02 -6.14 -3.84
CA ALA A 127 3.36 -6.41 -4.34
C ALA A 127 4.13 -5.12 -4.68
N ASP A 128 3.46 -4.15 -5.32
CA ASP A 128 4.06 -2.86 -5.68
C ASP A 128 4.34 -1.99 -4.45
N LEU A 129 3.47 -2.03 -3.43
CA LEU A 129 3.73 -1.41 -2.12
C LEU A 129 4.93 -2.06 -1.42
N ILE A 130 5.04 -3.39 -1.42
CA ILE A 130 6.20 -4.10 -0.84
C ILE A 130 7.49 -3.66 -1.52
N GLU A 131 7.50 -3.58 -2.85
CA GLU A 131 8.67 -3.16 -3.60
C GLU A 131 9.04 -1.70 -3.32
N LEU A 132 8.04 -0.80 -3.25
CA LEU A 132 8.24 0.59 -2.84
C LEU A 132 8.89 0.65 -1.45
N ILE A 133 8.37 -0.10 -0.48
CA ILE A 133 8.90 -0.15 0.89
C ILE A 133 10.33 -0.66 0.89
N GLN A 134 10.59 -1.80 0.24
CA GLN A 134 11.92 -2.43 0.20
C GLN A 134 12.98 -1.56 -0.48
N THR A 135 12.56 -0.68 -1.40
CA THR A 135 13.46 0.28 -2.05
C THR A 135 14.03 1.31 -1.07
N HIS A 136 13.28 1.66 -0.01
CA HIS A 136 13.69 2.67 0.97
C HIS A 136 14.12 2.12 2.32
N ALA A 137 13.45 1.07 2.79
CA ALA A 137 13.69 0.47 4.09
C ALA A 137 13.46 -1.05 4.02
N PRO A 138 14.51 -1.88 4.24
CA PRO A 138 14.34 -3.32 4.24
C PRO A 138 13.41 -3.74 5.39
N ILE A 139 12.39 -4.51 5.06
CA ILE A 139 11.49 -5.11 6.06
C ILE A 139 12.25 -6.22 6.78
N SER A 140 12.13 -6.26 8.12
CA SER A 140 12.74 -7.29 8.94
C SER A 140 12.39 -8.70 8.42
N PRO A 141 13.35 -9.63 8.32
CA PRO A 141 13.10 -11.00 7.85
C PRO A 141 12.21 -11.80 8.80
N ARG A 142 11.90 -11.27 10.00
CA ARG A 142 10.90 -11.84 10.91
C ARG A 142 9.48 -11.77 10.36
N TYR A 143 9.24 -10.92 9.38
CA TYR A 143 7.93 -10.73 8.76
C TYR A 143 7.97 -11.21 7.31
N ASP A 144 6.89 -11.86 6.88
CA ASP A 144 6.63 -12.16 5.47
C ASP A 144 5.65 -11.10 4.94
N PRO A 145 6.15 -10.00 4.31
CA PRO A 145 5.29 -8.89 3.95
C PRO A 145 4.22 -9.27 2.92
N ARG A 146 4.43 -10.34 2.12
CA ARG A 146 3.41 -10.84 1.19
C ARG A 146 2.19 -11.43 1.88
N LYS A 147 2.33 -11.78 3.15
CA LYS A 147 1.24 -12.32 3.99
C LYS A 147 0.77 -11.33 5.03
N GLN A 148 1.65 -10.42 5.46
CA GLN A 148 1.42 -9.62 6.65
C GLN A 148 1.32 -8.12 6.39
N LEU A 149 1.74 -7.60 5.23
CA LEU A 149 1.48 -6.20 4.88
C LEU A 149 0.03 -6.07 4.40
N LEU A 150 -0.89 -5.77 5.30
CA LEU A 150 -2.33 -5.70 4.99
C LEU A 150 -2.90 -4.28 5.08
N SER A 151 -2.10 -3.31 5.53
CA SER A 151 -2.45 -1.90 5.45
C SER A 151 -1.21 -1.00 5.45
N VAL A 152 -1.41 0.25 5.07
CA VAL A 152 -0.36 1.28 5.03
C VAL A 152 -0.97 2.59 5.51
N TYR A 153 -0.31 3.26 6.46
CA TYR A 153 -0.64 4.67 6.72
C TYR A 153 0.00 5.55 5.65
N PHE A 154 -0.80 6.38 5.00
CA PHE A 154 -0.30 7.45 4.15
C PHE A 154 -0.13 8.72 4.98
N HIS A 155 0.97 9.45 4.73
CA HIS A 155 1.26 10.74 5.33
C HIS A 155 1.25 11.78 4.22
N GLU A 156 0.20 12.59 4.17
CA GLU A 156 -0.14 13.40 3.03
C GLU A 156 -0.30 14.87 3.39
N GLU A 157 -0.08 15.70 2.38
CA GLU A 157 -0.56 17.08 2.33
C GLU A 157 -1.68 17.14 1.29
N TRP A 158 -2.81 17.74 1.66
CA TRP A 158 -3.92 17.98 0.74
C TRP A 158 -4.01 19.48 0.42
N ILE A 159 -4.16 19.78 -0.86
CA ILE A 159 -4.43 21.12 -1.36
C ILE A 159 -5.81 21.10 -2.00
N ILE A 160 -6.75 21.87 -1.44
CA ILE A 160 -8.14 21.89 -1.86
C ILE A 160 -8.42 23.22 -2.55
N ASN A 161 -8.85 23.16 -3.80
CA ASN A 161 -9.34 24.32 -4.54
C ASN A 161 -10.87 24.37 -4.44
N PRO A 162 -11.48 25.32 -3.69
CA PRO A 162 -12.92 25.35 -3.48
C PRO A 162 -13.70 25.71 -4.74
N ASP A 163 -13.10 26.42 -5.70
CA ASP A 163 -13.79 26.84 -6.92
C ASP A 163 -13.99 25.67 -7.89
N SER A 164 -13.00 24.78 -7.98
CA SER A 164 -13.04 23.59 -8.85
C SER A 164 -13.42 22.31 -8.11
N MET A 165 -13.47 22.35 -6.77
CA MET A 165 -13.53 21.18 -5.89
C MET A 165 -12.37 20.20 -6.11
N GLU A 166 -11.26 20.62 -6.72
CA GLU A 166 -10.12 19.74 -6.95
C GLU A 166 -9.33 19.54 -5.66
N ILE A 167 -9.03 18.27 -5.34
CA ILE A 167 -8.15 17.89 -4.22
C ILE A 167 -6.87 17.29 -4.77
N LEU A 168 -5.76 18.01 -4.59
CA LEU A 168 -4.43 17.50 -4.88
C LEU A 168 -3.82 16.87 -3.63
N LYS A 169 -3.45 15.60 -3.72
CA LYS A 169 -2.81 14.85 -2.64
C LYS A 169 -1.32 14.68 -2.89
N LYS A 170 -0.49 15.00 -1.90
CA LYS A 170 0.96 14.79 -1.96
C LYS A 170 1.38 13.82 -0.88
N VAL A 171 1.78 12.60 -1.28
CA VAL A 171 2.31 11.60 -0.35
C VAL A 171 3.75 11.94 -0.01
N SER A 172 3.99 12.34 1.24
CA SER A 172 5.33 12.66 1.76
C SER A 172 6.02 11.43 2.35
N ALA A 173 5.23 10.51 2.91
CA ALA A 173 5.72 9.33 3.57
C ALA A 173 4.65 8.24 3.66
N ILE A 174 5.10 7.02 3.93
CA ILE A 174 4.25 5.88 4.24
C ILE A 174 4.71 5.21 5.54
N THR A 175 3.78 4.61 6.27
CA THR A 175 4.11 3.71 7.39
C THR A 175 3.47 2.36 7.13
N PRO A 176 4.26 1.34 6.75
CA PRO A 176 3.75 -0.01 6.53
C PRO A 176 3.18 -0.59 7.83
N VAL A 177 2.09 -1.33 7.76
CA VAL A 177 1.49 -1.98 8.93
C VAL A 177 1.50 -3.48 8.74
N ILE A 178 2.18 -4.18 9.64
CA ILE A 178 2.24 -5.64 9.67
C ILE A 178 1.12 -6.18 10.53
N TRP A 179 0.35 -7.10 9.98
CA TRP A 179 -0.74 -7.79 10.63
C TRP A 179 -0.32 -9.22 10.95
N GLN A 180 -0.46 -9.62 12.20
CA GLN A 180 -0.13 -10.96 12.66
C GLN A 180 -1.37 -11.61 13.26
N ARG A 181 -1.84 -12.70 12.67
CA ARG A 181 -3.01 -13.44 13.18
C ARG A 181 -2.70 -13.96 14.58
N ARG A 182 -3.62 -13.73 15.52
CA ARG A 182 -3.52 -14.24 16.88
C ARG A 182 -3.55 -15.76 16.86
N GLN A 183 -2.74 -16.34 17.73
CA GLN A 183 -2.66 -17.78 17.88
C GLN A 183 -2.73 -18.16 19.37
N THR A 184 -3.29 -19.34 19.66
CA THR A 184 -3.21 -19.96 20.98
C THR A 184 -1.77 -20.40 21.28
N VAL A 185 -1.50 -20.82 22.51
CA VAL A 185 -0.18 -21.35 22.90
C VAL A 185 0.20 -22.63 22.12
N GLU A 186 -0.79 -23.35 21.59
CA GLU A 186 -0.62 -24.49 20.70
C GLU A 186 -0.48 -24.10 19.21
N GLY A 187 -0.46 -22.81 18.89
CA GLY A 187 -0.29 -22.29 17.53
C GLY A 187 -1.55 -22.29 16.66
N LYS A 188 -2.73 -22.53 17.25
CA LYS A 188 -4.01 -22.50 16.50
C LYS A 188 -4.48 -21.06 16.33
N SER A 189 -4.97 -20.70 15.15
CA SER A 189 -5.55 -19.38 14.89
C SER A 189 -6.71 -19.08 15.85
N ILE A 190 -6.80 -17.83 16.29
CA ILE A 190 -7.89 -17.33 17.12
C ILE A 190 -8.82 -16.48 16.26
N ASP A 191 -10.09 -16.83 16.31
CA ASP A 191 -11.18 -16.10 15.69
C ASP A 191 -12.10 -15.54 16.79
N GLU A 192 -12.75 -14.42 16.53
CA GLU A 192 -13.68 -13.77 17.46
C GLU A 192 -14.92 -14.67 17.66
N GLY A 193 -15.34 -14.82 18.92
CA GLY A 193 -16.33 -15.84 19.29
C GLY A 193 -17.70 -15.69 18.62
N ASP A 194 -18.16 -14.45 18.48
CA ASP A 194 -19.51 -14.16 17.96
C ASP A 194 -19.54 -14.03 16.43
N SER A 195 -18.50 -13.44 15.83
CA SER A 195 -18.43 -13.17 14.40
C SER A 195 -17.70 -14.27 13.61
N GLY A 196 -16.87 -15.09 14.28
CA GLY A 196 -15.97 -16.02 13.61
C GLY A 196 -14.84 -15.35 12.82
N LEU A 197 -14.66 -14.03 12.98
CA LEU A 197 -13.67 -13.27 12.21
C LEU A 197 -12.26 -13.45 12.77
N PRO A 198 -11.22 -13.51 11.92
CA PRO A 198 -9.85 -13.64 12.35
C PRO A 198 -9.39 -12.45 13.20
N VAL A 199 -8.74 -12.74 14.34
CA VAL A 199 -8.22 -11.68 15.22
C VAL A 199 -6.76 -11.40 14.92
N TYR A 200 -6.39 -10.13 14.80
CA TYR A 200 -5.05 -9.69 14.42
C TYR A 200 -4.40 -8.76 15.45
N TYR A 201 -3.07 -8.82 15.52
CA TYR A 201 -2.24 -7.73 16.04
C TYR A 201 -1.75 -6.87 14.88
N LYS A 202 -1.99 -5.55 14.95
CA LYS A 202 -1.41 -4.58 14.02
C LYS A 202 -0.12 -4.01 14.61
N THR A 203 0.95 -4.00 13.83
CA THR A 203 2.24 -3.40 14.18
C THR A 203 2.66 -2.41 13.10
N PRO A 204 2.51 -1.10 13.32
CA PRO A 204 3.11 -0.08 12.45
C PRO A 204 4.63 -0.22 12.46
N LEU A 205 5.24 -0.24 11.29
CA LEU A 205 6.69 -0.21 11.14
C LEU A 205 7.21 1.23 11.18
N GLN A 206 8.49 1.42 10.86
CA GLN A 206 9.08 2.75 10.78
C GLN A 206 8.45 3.55 9.63
N LYS A 207 8.23 4.85 9.86
CA LYS A 207 7.83 5.81 8.83
C LYS A 207 8.93 5.97 7.78
N ILE A 208 8.55 5.84 6.51
CA ILE A 208 9.43 5.90 5.35
C ILE A 208 9.09 7.18 4.57
N PHE A 209 10.05 8.08 4.45
CA PHE A 209 9.90 9.28 3.63
C PHE A 209 10.11 8.92 2.16
N LEU A 210 9.13 9.28 1.33
CA LEU A 210 9.21 9.08 -0.11
C LEU A 210 9.90 10.29 -0.73
N ARG A 211 10.70 10.06 -1.77
CA ARG A 211 11.24 11.17 -2.56
C ARG A 211 10.11 11.74 -3.39
N HIS A 212 9.83 13.03 -3.23
CA HIS A 212 8.99 13.73 -4.17
C HIS A 212 9.70 13.76 -5.53
N PRO A 213 9.00 13.43 -6.63
CA PRO A 213 9.52 13.69 -7.98
C PRO A 213 9.73 15.20 -8.21
#